data_AF-A0A0D6L7R5-F1
#
_entry.id   AF-A0A0D6L7R5-F1
#
_cell.length_a   1.000
_cell.length_b   1.000
_cell.length_c   1.000
_cell.angle_alpha   90.00
_cell.angle_beta   90.00
_cell.angle_gamma   90.00
#
_symmetry.space_group_name_H-M   'P 1'
#
loop_
_entity.id
_entity.type
_entity.pdbx_description
1 polymer ?
#
loop_
_entity_poly.entity_id
_entity_poly.type
_entity_poly.pdbx_seq_one_letter_code
_entity_poly.pdbx_strand_id
1 'polypeptide(L)'
;MYYRFLASAQSGRVSWPRHQPMPFPGDGRYISLFSQQFGPSFHLAEALAQFDPPSTLGDYLNSKQPLADQQNKAKVIVALLRHQLIMQLHRFCYIVPPFSDAKMPRAGHHCPDSLKTQIAACDNIDETIKPIVSDLCGSMLDTQSFSNVERKLSLFLRMSAYMHGMHHIEDIVYRLNVSNKAGKINIRTSLGHQVFVNAELKDTVIVKLAGDLFAELKLERAEIFITQKLEILRKKAEICLELASKTKATMKFLMAAIGEYDKLAAKKK
;
A
#
# COMPACT_ATOMS: atom_id res chain seq x y z
N MET A 1 0.71 0.93 -6.29
CA MET A 1 1.16 1.22 -4.91
C MET A 1 2.54 1.85 -4.89
N TYR A 2 2.65 3.07 -4.34
CA TYR A 2 3.90 3.81 -4.19
C TYR A 2 4.33 3.76 -2.73
N TYR A 3 5.63 3.84 -2.46
CA TYR A 3 6.17 3.91 -1.10
C TYR A 3 6.94 5.21 -0.94
N ARG A 4 6.83 5.84 0.24
CA ARG A 4 7.56 7.07 0.56
C ARG A 4 8.29 6.95 1.88
N PHE A 5 9.46 7.56 1.95
CA PHE A 5 10.25 7.68 3.16
C PHE A 5 9.58 8.57 4.23
N LEU A 6 9.61 8.13 5.49
CA LEU A 6 8.81 8.72 6.58
C LEU A 6 9.38 10.01 7.19
N ALA A 7 10.68 10.28 7.10
CA ALA A 7 11.25 11.50 7.71
C ALA A 7 10.88 12.81 6.96
N SER A 8 10.16 12.71 5.83
CA SER A 8 9.71 13.85 5.04
C SER A 8 8.30 14.36 5.45
N ALA A 9 7.69 13.82 6.51
CA ALA A 9 6.31 14.12 6.88
C ALA A 9 6.10 15.25 7.91
N GLN A 10 7.12 16.06 8.23
CA GLN A 10 6.90 17.31 8.97
C GLN A 10 6.79 18.49 8.00
N SER A 11 5.56 18.69 7.50
CA SER A 11 5.16 19.85 6.72
C SER A 11 5.04 21.09 7.62
N GLY A 12 6.18 21.72 7.91
CA GLY A 12 6.29 23.15 8.14
C GLY A 12 7.07 23.76 6.98
N ARG A 13 6.47 24.71 6.28
CA ARG A 13 6.99 25.41 5.10
C ARG A 13 8.45 25.85 5.30
N VAL A 14 9.43 25.17 4.70
CA VAL A 14 10.78 25.73 4.55
C VAL A 14 11.46 25.21 3.28
N SER A 15 11.78 26.13 2.38
CA SER A 15 12.70 25.92 1.25
C SER A 15 14.13 25.84 1.76
N TRP A 16 14.87 24.76 1.47
CA TRP A 16 16.32 24.67 1.72
C TRP A 16 17.02 23.75 0.70
N PRO A 17 18.35 23.90 0.53
CA PRO A 17 19.07 23.68 -0.71
C PRO A 17 19.55 22.24 -0.88
N ARG A 18 19.93 21.91 -2.13
CA ARG A 18 20.44 20.59 -2.52
C ARG A 18 21.73 20.25 -1.76
N HIS A 19 21.85 18.96 -1.46
CA HIS A 19 23.04 18.24 -1.01
C HIS A 19 23.54 18.52 0.41
N GLN A 20 22.91 17.88 1.39
CA GLN A 20 23.59 17.25 2.53
C GLN A 20 22.69 16.17 3.15
N PRO A 21 23.18 14.94 3.38
CA PRO A 21 22.42 13.93 4.12
C PRO A 21 22.39 14.34 5.60
N MET A 22 21.23 14.82 6.05
CA MET A 22 20.99 15.16 7.45
C MET A 22 20.93 13.88 8.30
N PRO A 23 21.60 13.83 9.47
CA PRO A 23 21.64 12.63 10.30
C PRO A 23 20.28 12.37 10.97
N PHE A 24 19.81 11.11 10.91
CA PHE A 24 18.57 10.69 11.55
C PHE A 24 18.73 10.65 13.08
N PRO A 25 17.85 11.30 13.87
CA PRO A 25 17.87 11.18 15.31
C PRO A 25 17.27 9.82 15.72
N GLY A 26 18.11 8.77 15.75
CA GLY A 26 17.73 7.40 16.13
C GLY A 26 18.53 6.26 15.46
N ASP A 27 19.44 6.60 14.55
CA ASP A 27 20.06 5.72 13.55
C ASP A 27 20.77 4.46 14.09
N GLY A 28 21.53 4.55 15.18
CA GLY A 28 22.41 3.46 15.62
C GLY A 28 21.69 2.15 15.97
N ARG A 29 20.42 2.22 16.38
CA ARG A 29 19.62 1.03 16.71
C ARG A 29 19.09 0.32 15.47
N TYR A 30 18.63 1.06 14.46
CA TYR A 30 18.13 0.46 13.23
C TYR A 30 19.28 -0.01 12.34
N ILE A 31 20.39 0.72 12.29
CA ILE A 31 21.59 0.28 11.57
C ILE A 31 22.08 -1.06 12.15
N SER A 32 22.22 -1.18 13.47
CA SER A 32 22.64 -2.44 14.09
C SER A 32 21.63 -3.59 13.90
N LEU A 33 20.31 -3.32 14.01
CA LEU A 33 19.26 -4.32 13.74
C LEU A 33 19.27 -4.83 12.30
N PHE A 34 19.35 -3.92 11.33
CA PHE A 34 19.36 -4.31 9.91
C PHE A 34 20.67 -4.96 9.50
N SER A 35 21.83 -4.52 10.03
CA SER A 35 23.10 -5.22 9.79
C SER A 35 23.14 -6.61 10.44
N GLN A 36 22.44 -6.83 11.56
CA GLN A 36 22.29 -8.17 12.13
C GLN A 36 21.38 -9.07 11.28
N GLN A 37 20.32 -8.50 10.69
CA GLN A 37 19.32 -9.26 9.93
C GLN A 37 19.72 -9.53 8.47
N PHE A 38 20.44 -8.60 7.83
CA PHE A 38 20.79 -8.65 6.41
C PHE A 38 22.30 -8.72 6.15
N GLY A 39 23.11 -8.74 7.21
CA GLY A 39 24.56 -8.84 7.15
C GLY A 39 25.27 -7.48 7.28
N PRO A 40 26.58 -7.49 7.61
CA PRO A 40 27.36 -6.27 7.84
C PRO A 40 27.55 -5.41 6.59
N SER A 41 27.36 -5.99 5.40
CA SER A 41 27.40 -5.28 4.11
C SER A 41 26.09 -4.56 3.76
N PHE A 42 25.05 -4.68 4.59
CA PHE A 42 23.77 -4.02 4.33
C PHE A 42 23.78 -2.57 4.81
N HIS A 43 23.59 -1.64 3.87
CA HIS A 43 23.52 -0.21 4.14
C HIS A 43 22.06 0.27 4.16
N LEU A 44 21.54 0.52 5.35
CA LEU A 44 20.16 0.99 5.54
C LEU A 44 19.88 2.31 4.80
N ALA A 45 20.82 3.26 4.83
CA ALA A 45 20.67 4.56 4.19
C ALA A 45 20.51 4.43 2.66
N GLU A 46 21.24 3.52 2.03
CA GLU A 46 21.14 3.25 0.60
C GLU A 46 19.80 2.60 0.23
N ALA A 47 19.31 1.69 1.07
CA ALA A 47 18.00 1.08 0.88
C ALA A 47 16.86 2.10 1.01
N LEU A 48 16.97 3.05 1.95
CA LEU A 48 15.98 4.11 2.15
C LEU A 48 16.01 5.16 1.04
N ALA A 49 17.19 5.50 0.52
CA ALA A 49 17.34 6.46 -0.58
C ALA A 49 16.59 6.03 -1.85
N GLN A 50 16.40 4.72 -2.07
CA GLN A 50 15.62 4.20 -3.21
C GLN A 50 14.11 4.53 -3.15
N PHE A 51 13.63 5.02 -2.01
CA PHE A 51 12.25 5.48 -1.79
C PHE A 51 12.14 7.01 -1.68
N ASP A 52 13.21 7.72 -2.01
CA ASP A 52 13.25 9.18 -2.12
C ASP A 52 13.83 9.59 -3.49
N PRO A 53 13.00 9.89 -4.51
CA PRO A 53 11.55 10.15 -4.46
C PRO A 53 10.68 8.88 -4.40
N PRO A 54 9.35 9.01 -4.12
CA PRO A 54 8.46 7.86 -4.00
C PRO A 54 8.48 6.94 -5.22
N SER A 55 8.75 5.66 -4.99
CA SER A 55 8.90 4.64 -6.04
C SER A 55 7.85 3.54 -5.88
N THR A 56 7.54 2.83 -6.98
CA THR A 56 6.65 1.66 -6.88
C THR A 56 7.45 0.44 -6.42
N LEU A 57 6.76 -0.51 -5.81
CA LEU A 57 7.38 -1.79 -5.44
C LEU A 57 7.99 -2.51 -6.65
N GLY A 58 7.37 -2.37 -7.82
CA GLY A 58 7.84 -2.99 -9.07
C GLY A 58 9.16 -2.38 -9.54
N ASP A 59 9.37 -1.09 -9.32
CA ASP A 59 10.62 -0.40 -9.67
C ASP A 59 11.78 -0.84 -8.75
N TYR A 60 11.49 -1.05 -7.47
CA TYR A 60 12.47 -1.52 -6.48
C TYR A 60 12.83 -3.01 -6.67
N LEU A 61 11.83 -3.84 -6.96
CA LEU A 61 11.97 -5.29 -7.18
C LEU A 61 12.42 -5.65 -8.61
N ASN A 62 12.87 -4.68 -9.40
CA ASN A 62 13.10 -4.81 -10.84
C ASN A 62 13.87 -6.09 -11.26
N SER A 63 13.42 -6.73 -12.34
CA SER A 63 13.66 -8.13 -12.71
C SER A 63 15.06 -8.51 -13.21
N LYS A 64 16.00 -7.56 -13.28
CA LYS A 64 17.31 -7.80 -13.89
C LYS A 64 18.31 -8.48 -12.95
N GLN A 65 17.92 -8.74 -11.70
CA GLN A 65 18.78 -9.34 -10.67
C GLN A 65 18.37 -10.79 -10.35
N PRO A 66 19.33 -11.65 -9.96
CA PRO A 66 19.08 -13.04 -9.58
C PRO A 66 17.97 -13.24 -8.54
N LEU A 67 17.31 -14.40 -8.59
CA LEU A 67 16.15 -14.76 -7.75
C LEU A 67 16.42 -14.66 -6.23
N ALA A 68 17.66 -14.96 -5.81
CA ALA A 68 18.09 -14.84 -4.41
C ALA A 68 18.11 -13.36 -3.94
N ASP A 69 18.57 -12.45 -4.81
CA ASP A 69 18.63 -11.02 -4.50
C ASP A 69 17.23 -10.40 -4.45
N GLN A 70 16.30 -10.89 -5.27
CA GLN A 70 14.89 -10.48 -5.23
C GLN A 70 14.22 -10.88 -3.90
N GLN A 71 14.46 -12.10 -3.41
CA GLN A 71 13.94 -12.53 -2.11
C GLN A 71 14.52 -11.70 -0.96
N ASN A 72 15.81 -11.35 -1.04
CA ASN A 72 16.44 -10.49 -0.04
C ASN A 72 15.86 -9.07 -0.07
N LYS A 73 15.67 -8.48 -1.24
CA LYS A 73 14.99 -7.18 -1.40
C LYS A 73 13.57 -7.18 -0.86
N ALA A 74 12.80 -8.24 -1.10
CA ALA A 74 11.45 -8.38 -0.55
C ALA A 74 11.47 -8.42 0.99
N LYS A 75 12.41 -9.18 1.60
CA LYS A 75 12.59 -9.20 3.06
C LYS A 75 12.99 -7.83 3.61
N VAL A 76 13.82 -7.09 2.90
CA VAL A 76 14.20 -5.71 3.25
C VAL A 76 12.98 -4.82 3.26
N ILE A 77 12.15 -4.82 2.22
CA ILE A 77 10.91 -4.04 2.18
C ILE A 77 9.98 -4.39 3.34
N VAL A 78 9.78 -5.68 3.63
CA VAL A 78 8.95 -6.13 4.75
C VAL A 78 9.50 -5.61 6.07
N ALA A 79 10.82 -5.62 6.26
CA ALA A 79 11.46 -5.06 7.45
C ALA A 79 11.29 -3.53 7.51
N LEU A 80 11.47 -2.82 6.41
CA LEU A 80 11.27 -1.37 6.33
C LEU A 80 9.82 -0.97 6.65
N LEU A 81 8.83 -1.73 6.18
CA LEU A 81 7.42 -1.53 6.50
C LEU A 81 7.11 -1.88 7.97
N ARG A 82 7.61 -3.02 8.45
CA ARG A 82 7.44 -3.48 9.84
C ARG A 82 7.99 -2.48 10.85
N HIS A 83 9.11 -1.84 10.51
CA HIS A 83 9.77 -0.84 11.35
C HIS A 83 9.31 0.60 11.06
N GLN A 84 8.29 0.81 10.22
CA GLN A 84 7.79 2.13 9.86
C GLN A 84 8.90 3.08 9.36
N LEU A 85 9.78 2.58 8.50
CA LEU A 85 10.82 3.37 7.85
C LEU A 85 10.36 3.86 6.47
N ILE A 86 9.44 3.12 5.85
CA ILE A 86 8.72 3.51 4.63
C ILE A 86 7.23 3.38 4.86
N MET A 87 6.42 4.25 4.24
CA MET A 87 4.96 4.13 4.23
C MET A 87 4.44 3.76 2.86
N GLN A 88 3.38 2.96 2.88
CA GLN A 88 2.59 2.64 1.72
C GLN A 88 1.63 3.80 1.39
N LEU A 89 1.79 4.39 0.22
CA LEU A 89 0.87 5.40 -0.30
C LEU A 89 -0.29 4.70 -0.99
N HIS A 90 -1.46 4.88 -0.40
CA HIS A 90 -2.73 4.44 -0.97
C HIS A 90 -3.27 5.45 -1.97
N ARG A 91 -3.83 4.96 -3.08
CA ARG A 91 -4.50 5.80 -4.08
C ARG A 91 -6.00 5.66 -3.91
N PHE A 92 -6.65 6.80 -3.74
CA PHE A 92 -8.10 6.90 -3.62
C PHE A 92 -8.65 7.63 -4.82
N CYS A 93 -9.84 7.22 -5.26
CA CYS A 93 -10.58 7.88 -6.33
C CYS A 93 -11.84 8.53 -5.76
N TYR A 94 -12.07 9.78 -6.15
CA TYR A 94 -13.25 10.54 -5.77
C TYR A 94 -13.93 11.03 -7.04
N ILE A 95 -15.26 10.93 -7.07
CA ILE A 95 -16.08 11.69 -8.00
C ILE A 95 -16.41 13.01 -7.31
N VAL A 96 -15.99 14.11 -7.91
CA VAL A 96 -16.28 15.47 -7.42
C VAL A 96 -16.88 16.29 -8.55
N PRO A 97 -17.82 17.21 -8.24
CA PRO A 97 -18.29 18.16 -9.22
C PRO A 97 -17.10 19.01 -9.72
N PRO A 98 -17.15 19.48 -10.97
CA PRO A 98 -16.09 20.30 -11.53
C PRO A 98 -15.93 21.58 -10.70
N PHE A 99 -14.68 21.99 -10.51
CA PHE A 99 -14.38 23.30 -9.94
C PHE A 99 -14.89 24.41 -10.86
N SER A 100 -15.20 25.57 -10.29
CA SER A 100 -15.83 26.69 -11.00
C SER A 100 -15.03 27.20 -12.22
N ASP A 101 -13.73 26.89 -12.30
CA ASP A 101 -12.79 27.26 -13.35
C ASP A 101 -12.45 26.11 -14.32
N ALA A 102 -13.04 24.92 -14.13
CA ALA A 102 -12.76 23.77 -14.96
C ALA A 102 -13.24 24.00 -16.41
N LYS A 103 -12.32 23.89 -17.37
CA LYS A 103 -12.66 23.86 -18.79
C LYS A 103 -13.35 22.54 -19.12
N MET A 104 -14.67 22.54 -19.02
CA MET A 104 -15.46 21.36 -19.36
C MET A 104 -15.44 21.14 -20.88
N PRO A 105 -15.21 19.90 -21.34
CA PRO A 105 -15.33 19.57 -22.75
C PRO A 105 -16.78 19.82 -23.17
N ARG A 106 -16.99 20.78 -24.08
CA ARG A 106 -18.28 20.97 -24.74
C ARG A 106 -18.36 19.92 -25.83
N ALA A 107 -19.37 19.06 -25.76
CA ALA A 107 -19.52 17.98 -26.73
C ALA A 107 -19.70 18.56 -28.15
N GLY A 108 -18.82 18.17 -29.08
CA GLY A 108 -19.02 18.42 -30.51
C GLY A 108 -20.08 17.48 -31.10
N HIS A 109 -20.18 16.26 -30.56
CA HIS A 109 -21.17 15.24 -30.92
C HIS A 109 -22.23 15.05 -29.83
N HIS A 110 -23.47 14.84 -30.25
CA HIS A 110 -24.56 14.47 -29.34
C HIS A 110 -24.32 13.07 -28.76
N CYS A 111 -24.38 12.94 -27.43
CA CYS A 111 -24.33 11.63 -26.78
C CYS A 111 -25.59 10.81 -27.15
N PRO A 112 -25.44 9.57 -27.66
CA PRO A 112 -26.56 8.71 -28.00
C PRO A 112 -27.50 8.44 -26.82
N ASP A 113 -28.80 8.34 -27.10
CA ASP A 113 -29.83 8.16 -26.06
C ASP A 113 -29.62 6.89 -25.23
N SER A 114 -29.13 5.81 -25.85
CA SER A 114 -28.81 4.57 -25.13
C SER A 114 -27.77 4.75 -24.02
N LEU A 115 -26.75 5.60 -24.23
CA LEU A 115 -25.74 5.91 -23.21
C LEU A 115 -26.31 6.86 -22.15
N LYS A 116 -27.14 7.83 -22.55
CA LYS A 116 -27.82 8.73 -21.61
C LYS A 116 -28.74 7.98 -20.67
N THR A 117 -29.51 7.00 -21.16
CA THR A 117 -30.35 6.16 -20.31
C THR A 117 -29.52 5.39 -19.29
N GLN A 118 -28.36 4.85 -19.67
CA GLN A 118 -27.44 4.17 -18.74
C GLN A 118 -26.90 5.12 -17.66
N ILE A 119 -26.57 6.35 -18.03
CA ILE A 119 -26.09 7.38 -17.09
C ILE A 119 -27.22 7.80 -16.13
N ALA A 120 -28.42 8.04 -16.66
CA ALA A 120 -29.58 8.46 -15.89
C ALA A 120 -29.98 7.41 -14.85
N ALA A 121 -29.93 6.12 -15.21
CA ALA A 121 -30.23 4.99 -14.35
C ALA A 121 -29.18 4.70 -13.26
N CYS A 122 -28.06 5.43 -13.24
CA CYS A 122 -27.03 5.25 -12.22
C CYS A 122 -27.29 6.15 -11.00
N ASP A 123 -27.60 5.54 -9.86
CA ASP A 123 -27.86 6.25 -8.59
C ASP A 123 -26.57 6.68 -7.86
N ASN A 124 -25.44 6.07 -8.21
CA ASN A 124 -24.15 6.32 -7.55
C ASN A 124 -23.45 7.61 -8.03
N ILE A 125 -24.06 8.33 -8.97
CA ILE A 125 -23.52 9.54 -9.57
C ILE A 125 -24.53 10.66 -9.33
N ASP A 126 -24.03 11.79 -8.82
CA ASP A 126 -24.83 12.98 -8.59
C ASP A 126 -25.40 13.57 -9.90
N GLU A 127 -26.60 14.14 -9.84
CA GLU A 127 -27.29 14.75 -10.99
C GLU A 127 -26.47 15.86 -11.66
N THR A 128 -25.60 16.55 -10.92
CA THR A 128 -24.71 17.58 -11.48
C THR A 128 -23.61 16.99 -12.37
N ILE A 129 -23.28 15.72 -12.19
CA ILE A 129 -22.17 15.04 -12.87
C ILE A 129 -22.66 14.23 -14.07
N LYS A 130 -23.91 13.75 -14.04
CA LYS A 130 -24.56 13.07 -15.17
C LYS A 130 -24.45 13.81 -16.53
N PRO A 131 -24.73 15.12 -16.64
CA PRO A 131 -24.59 15.83 -17.91
C PRO A 131 -23.12 15.88 -18.39
N ILE A 132 -22.17 16.00 -17.47
CA ILE A 132 -20.74 16.02 -17.78
C ILE A 132 -20.29 14.68 -18.36
N VAL A 133 -20.73 13.57 -17.76
CA VAL A 133 -20.42 12.22 -18.24
C VAL A 133 -21.02 12.01 -19.63
N SER A 134 -22.23 12.53 -19.87
CA SER A 134 -22.85 12.51 -21.20
C SER A 134 -22.02 13.28 -22.22
N ASP A 135 -21.58 14.50 -21.89
CA ASP A 135 -20.77 15.33 -22.79
C ASP A 135 -19.40 14.68 -23.09
N LEU A 136 -18.78 14.06 -22.10
CA LEU A 136 -17.56 13.27 -22.26
C LEU A 136 -17.77 12.09 -23.21
N CYS A 137 -18.88 11.36 -23.07
CA CYS A 137 -19.21 10.27 -23.99
C CYS A 137 -19.38 10.78 -25.42
N GLY A 138 -20.08 11.90 -25.60
CA GLY A 138 -20.23 12.58 -26.90
C GLY A 138 -18.88 12.95 -27.52
N SER A 139 -18.01 13.61 -26.74
CA SER A 139 -16.67 14.00 -27.19
C SER A 139 -15.76 12.79 -27.50
N MET A 140 -15.90 11.69 -26.75
CA MET A 140 -15.10 10.49 -27.02
C MET A 140 -15.50 9.79 -28.33
N LEU A 141 -16.74 9.92 -28.76
CA LEU A 141 -17.21 9.38 -30.04
C LEU A 141 -16.57 10.07 -31.25
N ASP A 142 -16.02 11.28 -31.10
CA ASP A 142 -15.25 11.95 -32.16
C ASP A 142 -13.94 11.20 -32.50
N THR A 143 -13.42 10.40 -31.56
CA THR A 143 -12.11 9.74 -31.69
C THR A 143 -12.16 8.21 -31.55
N GLN A 144 -13.25 7.66 -31.01
CA GLN A 144 -13.35 6.25 -30.64
C GLN A 144 -14.67 5.65 -31.11
N SER A 145 -14.68 4.34 -31.35
CA SER A 145 -15.89 3.61 -31.73
C SER A 145 -16.91 3.55 -30.58
N PHE A 146 -18.20 3.50 -30.92
CA PHE A 146 -19.30 3.39 -29.96
C PHE A 146 -19.09 2.26 -28.94
N SER A 147 -18.72 1.06 -29.39
CA SER A 147 -18.48 -0.09 -28.51
C SER A 147 -17.37 0.16 -27.48
N ASN A 148 -16.34 0.93 -27.83
CA ASN A 148 -15.27 1.28 -26.88
C ASN A 148 -15.74 2.30 -25.86
N VAL A 149 -16.53 3.30 -26.28
CA VAL A 149 -17.13 4.30 -25.38
C VAL A 149 -18.12 3.64 -24.43
N GLU A 150 -18.99 2.77 -24.93
CA GLU A 150 -19.95 2.01 -24.13
C GLU A 150 -19.27 1.12 -23.07
N ARG A 151 -18.20 0.40 -23.43
CA ARG A 151 -17.43 -0.39 -22.46
C ARG A 151 -16.80 0.47 -21.37
N LYS A 152 -16.24 1.62 -21.75
CA LYS A 152 -15.64 2.57 -20.79
C LYS A 152 -16.69 3.18 -19.86
N LEU A 153 -17.85 3.56 -20.41
CA LEU A 153 -18.98 4.06 -19.63
C LEU A 153 -19.47 3.00 -18.65
N SER A 154 -19.73 1.77 -19.13
CA SER A 154 -20.19 0.66 -18.28
C SER A 154 -19.20 0.37 -17.14
N LEU A 155 -17.89 0.39 -17.41
CA LEU A 155 -16.88 0.23 -16.37
C LEU A 155 -16.92 1.40 -15.37
N PHE A 156 -17.04 2.64 -15.85
CA PHE A 156 -17.12 3.82 -15.00
C PHE A 156 -18.36 3.79 -14.08
N LEU A 157 -19.54 3.45 -14.61
CA LEU A 157 -20.78 3.35 -13.83
C LEU A 157 -20.71 2.23 -12.78
N ARG A 158 -19.93 1.17 -13.03
CA ARG A 158 -19.67 0.13 -12.02
C ARG A 158 -18.65 0.58 -10.98
N MET A 159 -17.65 1.36 -11.38
CA MET A 159 -16.64 1.92 -10.49
C MET A 159 -17.21 3.00 -9.57
N SER A 160 -18.19 3.78 -10.03
CA SER A 160 -18.74 4.94 -9.32
C SER A 160 -19.22 4.60 -7.91
N ALA A 161 -19.79 3.41 -7.70
CA ALA A 161 -20.19 2.88 -6.40
C ALA A 161 -19.07 2.83 -5.36
N TYR A 162 -17.80 2.82 -5.78
CA TYR A 162 -16.63 2.75 -4.91
C TYR A 162 -15.79 4.04 -4.90
N MET A 163 -16.13 5.04 -5.73
CA MET A 163 -15.37 6.29 -5.89
C MET A 163 -15.77 7.39 -4.90
N HIS A 164 -15.94 7.00 -3.63
CA HIS A 164 -16.28 7.89 -2.51
C HIS A 164 -15.16 7.95 -1.46
N GLY A 165 -13.96 7.50 -1.82
CA GLY A 165 -12.77 7.59 -0.96
C GLY A 165 -12.63 6.53 0.12
N MET A 166 -13.60 5.64 0.30
CA MET A 166 -13.48 4.54 1.27
C MET A 166 -12.77 3.32 0.70
N HIS A 167 -12.58 3.28 -0.62
CA HIS A 167 -11.92 2.19 -1.32
C HIS A 167 -10.63 2.68 -1.98
N HIS A 168 -9.54 1.96 -1.72
CA HIS A 168 -8.31 2.13 -2.47
C HIS A 168 -8.50 1.59 -3.89
N ILE A 169 -7.80 2.15 -4.87
CA ILE A 169 -7.93 1.75 -6.27
C ILE A 169 -7.69 0.24 -6.46
N GLU A 170 -6.77 -0.36 -5.69
CA GLU A 170 -6.52 -1.80 -5.72
C GLU A 170 -7.74 -2.63 -5.23
N ASP A 171 -8.48 -2.15 -4.22
CA ASP A 171 -9.71 -2.79 -3.72
C ASP A 171 -10.85 -2.65 -4.73
N ILE A 172 -10.97 -1.49 -5.39
CA ILE A 172 -11.95 -1.25 -6.46
C ILE A 172 -11.72 -2.25 -7.61
N VAL A 173 -10.47 -2.40 -8.06
CA VAL A 173 -10.09 -3.35 -9.11
C VAL A 173 -10.43 -4.78 -8.70
N TYR A 174 -10.11 -5.17 -7.47
CA TYR A 174 -10.43 -6.50 -6.95
C TYR A 174 -11.94 -6.78 -6.98
N ARG A 175 -12.76 -5.88 -6.41
CA ARG A 175 -14.22 -6.03 -6.36
C ARG A 175 -14.86 -6.09 -7.75
N LEU A 176 -14.37 -5.30 -8.68
CA LEU A 176 -14.89 -5.29 -10.06
C LEU A 176 -14.54 -6.56 -10.83
N ASN A 177 -13.35 -7.13 -10.59
CA ASN A 177 -12.97 -8.43 -11.14
C ASN A 177 -13.81 -9.57 -10.55
N VAL A 178 -14.15 -9.52 -9.26
CA VAL A 178 -15.03 -10.50 -8.60
C VAL A 178 -16.47 -10.46 -9.15
N SER A 179 -17.00 -9.26 -9.46
CA SER A 179 -18.36 -9.10 -9.99
C SER A 179 -18.52 -9.51 -11.46
N ASN A 180 -17.42 -9.69 -12.22
CA ASN A 180 -17.45 -10.28 -13.56
C ASN A 180 -17.64 -11.79 -13.44
N LYS A 181 -18.86 -12.22 -13.12
CA LYS A 181 -19.25 -13.62 -12.97
C LYS A 181 -19.13 -14.39 -14.29
N ALA A 182 -17.97 -15.03 -14.46
CA ALA A 182 -17.87 -16.32 -15.13
C ALA A 182 -17.23 -17.34 -14.17
N GLY A 183 -17.50 -17.28 -12.86
CA GLY A 183 -16.96 -18.20 -11.85
C GLY A 183 -15.42 -18.30 -11.77
N LYS A 184 -14.72 -17.46 -12.52
CA LYS A 184 -13.30 -17.56 -12.82
C LYS A 184 -12.69 -16.19 -12.61
N ILE A 185 -12.19 -15.96 -11.41
CA ILE A 185 -11.44 -14.73 -11.12
C ILE A 185 -10.08 -14.89 -11.81
N ASN A 186 -9.92 -14.19 -12.94
CA ASN A 186 -8.64 -14.11 -13.63
C ASN A 186 -7.76 -13.12 -12.89
N ILE A 187 -6.74 -13.64 -12.22
CA ILE A 187 -5.69 -12.86 -11.58
C ILE A 187 -4.44 -12.91 -12.43
N ARG A 188 -3.67 -11.81 -12.41
CA ARG A 188 -2.35 -11.76 -13.01
C ARG A 188 -1.33 -11.98 -11.90
N THR A 189 -0.86 -13.21 -11.75
CA THR A 189 0.12 -13.58 -10.71
C THR A 189 1.53 -13.36 -11.23
N SER A 190 2.35 -12.66 -10.44
CA SER A 190 3.78 -12.54 -10.70
C SER A 190 4.47 -13.88 -10.39
N LEU A 191 5.20 -14.43 -11.36
CA LEU A 191 6.12 -15.56 -11.16
C LEU A 191 7.55 -15.07 -10.81
N GLY A 192 7.71 -13.78 -10.54
CA GLY A 192 9.01 -13.12 -10.44
C GLY A 192 9.52 -12.63 -11.78
N HIS A 193 10.61 -11.86 -11.78
CA HIS A 193 11.27 -11.36 -12.99
C HIS A 193 10.37 -10.58 -13.98
N GLN A 194 9.35 -9.84 -13.50
CA GLN A 194 8.34 -9.19 -14.37
C GLN A 194 7.62 -10.17 -15.32
N VAL A 195 7.70 -11.48 -15.04
CA VAL A 195 6.91 -12.50 -15.70
C VAL A 195 5.60 -12.61 -14.95
N PHE A 196 4.52 -12.42 -15.69
CA PHE A 196 3.19 -12.52 -15.15
C PHE A 196 2.41 -13.58 -15.90
N VAL A 197 1.72 -14.42 -15.15
CA VAL A 197 0.85 -15.45 -15.71
C VAL A 197 -0.58 -15.13 -15.33
N ASN A 198 -1.48 -15.27 -16.30
CA ASN A 198 -2.90 -15.24 -16.03
C ASN A 198 -3.27 -16.56 -15.36
N ALA A 199 -3.78 -16.46 -14.15
CA ALA A 199 -4.20 -17.60 -13.35
C ALA A 199 -5.66 -17.44 -12.96
N GLU A 200 -6.35 -18.57 -12.84
CA GLU A 200 -7.73 -18.66 -12.41
C GLU A 200 -7.76 -18.98 -10.91
N LEU A 201 -8.42 -18.14 -10.11
CA LEU A 201 -8.56 -18.38 -8.68
C LEU A 201 -9.55 -19.53 -8.44
N LYS A 202 -9.15 -20.48 -7.58
CA LYS A 202 -10.04 -21.52 -7.03
C LYS A 202 -10.61 -21.09 -5.68
N ASP A 203 -11.72 -21.71 -5.29
CA ASP A 203 -12.42 -21.45 -4.01
C ASP A 203 -11.71 -22.02 -2.77
N THR A 204 -10.56 -22.68 -2.96
CA THR A 204 -9.76 -23.29 -1.91
C THR A 204 -8.38 -22.62 -1.81
N VAL A 205 -7.88 -22.51 -0.58
CA VAL A 205 -6.58 -21.91 -0.27
C VAL A 205 -5.71 -22.91 0.48
N ILE A 206 -4.42 -22.92 0.17
CA ILE A 206 -3.44 -23.75 0.87
C ILE A 206 -2.90 -22.96 2.06
N VAL A 207 -3.19 -23.44 3.26
CA VAL A 207 -2.80 -22.80 4.53
C VAL A 207 -1.68 -23.59 5.19
N LYS A 208 -0.59 -22.90 5.54
CA LYS A 208 0.51 -23.47 6.30
C LYS A 208 0.14 -23.58 7.79
N LEU A 209 0.01 -24.81 8.27
CA LEU A 209 -0.37 -25.10 9.65
C LEU A 209 0.86 -24.94 10.58
N ALA A 210 1.83 -25.85 10.46
CA ALA A 210 3.06 -25.89 11.25
C ALA A 210 4.16 -26.65 10.51
N GLY A 211 5.44 -26.29 10.72
CA GLY A 211 6.57 -26.98 10.07
C GLY A 211 6.42 -27.00 8.55
N ASP A 212 6.38 -28.18 7.95
CA ASP A 212 6.14 -28.40 6.51
C ASP A 212 4.73 -28.94 6.23
N LEU A 213 3.81 -28.81 7.19
CA LEU A 213 2.42 -29.23 7.06
C LEU A 213 1.57 -28.13 6.44
N PHE A 214 0.93 -28.47 5.33
CA PHE A 214 -0.01 -27.62 4.60
C PHE A 214 -1.38 -28.31 4.52
N ALA A 215 -2.43 -27.53 4.62
CA ALA A 215 -3.81 -28.01 4.44
C ALA A 215 -4.53 -27.14 3.42
N GLU A 216 -5.21 -27.80 2.48
CA GLU A 216 -6.15 -27.13 1.59
C GLU A 216 -7.47 -26.90 2.34
N LEU A 217 -7.89 -25.65 2.44
CA LEU A 217 -9.08 -25.22 3.17
C LEU A 217 -10.00 -24.40 2.28
N LYS A 218 -11.31 -24.48 2.53
CA LYS A 218 -12.27 -23.50 2.00
C LYS A 218 -12.02 -22.13 2.64
N LEU A 219 -12.35 -21.07 1.91
CA LEU A 219 -12.08 -19.69 2.31
C LEU A 219 -12.61 -19.36 3.73
N GLU A 220 -13.86 -19.72 4.03
CA GLU A 220 -14.50 -19.48 5.34
C GLU A 220 -13.71 -20.10 6.49
N ARG A 221 -13.22 -21.33 6.28
CA ARG A 221 -12.46 -22.05 7.31
C ARG A 221 -11.03 -21.51 7.45
N ALA A 222 -10.45 -21.07 6.34
CA ALA A 222 -9.15 -20.40 6.34
C ALA A 222 -9.20 -19.05 7.08
N GLU A 223 -10.27 -18.29 6.91
CA GLU A 223 -10.48 -17.00 7.60
C GLU A 223 -10.52 -17.19 9.12
N ILE A 224 -11.29 -18.15 9.62
CA ILE A 224 -11.33 -18.49 11.04
C ILE A 224 -9.93 -18.87 11.56
N PHE A 225 -9.23 -19.74 10.83
CA PHE A 225 -7.89 -20.18 11.22
C PHE A 225 -6.89 -19.05 11.27
N ILE A 226 -6.86 -18.19 10.24
CA ILE A 226 -5.94 -17.05 10.15
C ILE A 226 -6.25 -16.07 11.28
N THR A 227 -7.53 -15.77 11.54
CA THR A 227 -7.97 -14.86 12.59
C THR A 227 -7.49 -15.34 13.97
N GLN A 228 -7.69 -16.63 14.28
CA GLN A 228 -7.21 -17.23 15.52
C GLN A 228 -5.67 -17.19 15.63
N LYS A 229 -4.96 -17.48 14.53
CA LYS A 229 -3.50 -17.43 14.49
C LYS A 229 -2.98 -16.00 14.73
N LEU A 230 -3.67 -15.00 14.20
CA LEU A 230 -3.36 -13.59 14.36
C LEU A 230 -3.59 -13.14 15.80
N GLU A 231 -4.68 -13.59 16.43
CA GLU A 231 -4.98 -13.34 17.84
C GLU A 231 -3.90 -13.92 18.78
N ILE A 232 -3.45 -15.15 18.51
CA ILE A 232 -2.35 -15.78 19.27
C ILE A 232 -1.05 -14.98 19.09
N LEU A 233 -0.75 -14.55 17.87
CA LEU A 233 0.44 -13.73 17.59
C LEU A 233 0.37 -12.38 18.31
N ARG A 234 -0.82 -11.76 18.37
CA ARG A 234 -1.05 -10.51 19.09
C ARG A 234 -0.79 -10.67 20.59
N LYS A 235 -1.34 -11.71 21.22
CA LYS A 235 -1.09 -12.02 22.64
C LYS A 235 0.40 -12.24 22.92
N LYS A 236 1.10 -12.97 22.05
CA LYS A 236 2.56 -13.15 22.17
C LYS A 236 3.31 -11.81 22.06
N ALA A 237 2.89 -10.93 21.15
CA ALA A 237 3.49 -9.61 21.00
C ALA A 237 3.27 -8.74 22.25
N GLU A 238 2.09 -8.79 22.86
CA GLU A 238 1.77 -8.06 24.10
C GLU A 238 2.67 -8.53 25.27
N ILE A 239 2.86 -9.84 25.44
CA ILE A 239 3.78 -10.38 26.46
C ILE A 239 5.21 -9.89 26.23
N CYS A 240 5.71 -9.92 24.99
CA CYS A 240 7.03 -9.41 24.66
C CYS A 240 7.15 -7.90 24.95
N LEU A 241 6.11 -7.12 24.68
CA LEU A 241 6.08 -5.68 24.94
C LEU A 241 6.11 -5.38 26.44
N GLU A 242 5.39 -6.15 27.25
CA GLU A 242 5.40 -6.02 28.71
C GLU A 242 6.79 -6.32 29.28
N LEU A 243 7.41 -7.42 28.86
CA LEU A 243 8.78 -7.79 29.23
C LEU A 243 9.78 -6.69 28.86
N ALA A 244 9.73 -6.20 27.61
CA ALA A 244 10.61 -5.13 27.16
C ALA A 244 10.41 -3.84 27.98
N SER A 245 9.17 -3.53 28.35
CA SER A 245 8.84 -2.36 29.18
C SER A 245 9.39 -2.49 30.60
N LYS A 246 9.25 -3.68 31.22
CA LYS A 246 9.85 -3.98 32.53
C LYS A 246 11.37 -3.84 32.50
N THR A 247 12.03 -4.49 31.53
CA THR A 247 13.49 -4.38 31.37
C THR A 247 13.95 -2.94 31.20
N LYS A 248 13.23 -2.14 30.39
CA LYS A 248 13.52 -0.72 30.19
C LYS A 248 13.37 0.09 31.48
N ALA A 249 12.35 -0.19 32.29
CA ALA A 249 12.15 0.48 33.57
C ALA A 249 13.28 0.15 34.55
N THR A 250 13.62 -1.13 34.71
CA THR A 250 14.73 -1.58 35.57
C THR A 250 16.04 -0.92 35.15
N MET A 251 16.32 -0.86 33.84
CA MET A 251 17.52 -0.21 33.32
C MET A 251 17.55 1.29 33.65
N LYS A 252 16.41 2.00 33.53
CA LYS A 252 16.32 3.41 33.95
C LYS A 252 16.59 3.60 35.43
N PHE A 253 16.05 2.73 36.30
CA PHE A 253 16.31 2.78 37.73
C PHE A 253 17.80 2.59 38.05
N LEU A 254 18.45 1.60 37.44
CA LEU A 254 19.88 1.37 37.61
C LEU A 254 20.72 2.57 37.14
N MET A 255 20.41 3.13 35.97
CA MET A 255 21.10 4.31 35.45
C MET A 255 20.93 5.53 36.37
N ALA A 256 19.75 5.73 36.97
CA ALA A 256 19.52 6.80 37.92
C ALA A 256 20.35 6.62 39.20
N ALA A 257 20.39 5.40 39.75
CA ALA A 257 21.18 5.08 40.94
C ALA A 257 22.69 5.28 40.71
N ILE A 258 23.20 4.87 39.54
CA ILE A 258 24.59 5.10 39.14
C ILE A 258 24.87 6.61 39.05
N GLY A 259 23.97 7.38 38.42
CA GLY A 259 24.13 8.83 38.31
C GLY A 259 24.11 9.57 39.67
N GLU A 260 23.38 9.06 40.66
CA GLU A 260 23.45 9.58 42.04
C GLU A 260 24.76 9.22 42.73
N TYR A 261 25.23 7.98 42.56
CA TYR A 261 26.53 7.55 43.09
C TYR A 261 27.68 8.41 42.54
N ASP A 262 27.70 8.69 41.23
CA ASP A 262 28.71 9.52 40.60
C ASP A 262 28.73 10.95 41.17
N LYS A 263 27.55 11.54 41.44
CA LYS A 263 27.44 12.86 42.08
C LYS A 263 27.98 12.86 43.52
N LEU A 264 27.75 11.80 44.27
CA LEU A 264 28.26 11.65 45.64
C LEU A 264 29.77 11.41 45.66
N ALA A 265 30.29 10.64 44.70
CA ALA A 265 31.72 10.41 44.52
C ALA A 265 32.46 11.70 44.12
N ALA A 266 31.85 12.54 43.27
CA ALA A 266 32.41 13.83 42.87
C ALA A 266 32.47 14.86 44.01
N LYS A 267 31.55 14.82 44.98
CA LYS A 267 31.56 15.69 46.17
C LYS A 267 32.61 15.33 47.23
N LYS A 268 33.23 14.14 47.13
CA LYS A 268 34.28 13.67 48.05
C LYS A 268 35.70 13.97 47.57
N LYS A 269 35.87 14.58 46.41
CA LYS A 269 37.14 15.16 45.93
C LYS A 269 37.10 16.68 46.11
#